data_AF-A0A660TUQ1-F1
#
_entry.id   AF-A0A660TUQ1-F1
#
_cell.length_a   1.000
_cell.length_b   1.000
_cell.length_c   1.000
_cell.angle_alpha   90.00
_cell.angle_beta   90.00
_cell.angle_gamma   90.00
#
_symmetry.space_group_name_H-M   'P 1'
#
loop_
_entity.id
_entity.type
_entity.pdbx_description
1 polymer ?
#
loop_
_entity_poly.entity_id
_entity_poly.type
_entity_poly.pdbx_seq_one_letter_code
_entity_poly.pdbx_strand_id
1 'polypeptide(L)'
;PFQYALKFIIYFSLYVFGSILFAKFWIETTDMGPAAVARQIQQSDMQIPGFRRNPRVLRKVLERYIPAVTVIGGATVGMLAAFADAIGTVGRTSGTGVLLTVGIMIHLYEEIAKEQAIEMHPVLRGFFGAE
;
A
#
# COMPACT_ATOMS: atom_id res chain seq x y z
N PRO A 1 11.79 -9.27 -35.04
CA PRO A 1 12.28 -8.38 -33.96
C PRO A 1 11.37 -7.18 -33.65
N PHE A 2 11.02 -6.33 -34.64
CA PHE A 2 10.23 -5.11 -34.41
C PHE A 2 8.80 -5.37 -33.87
N GLN A 3 8.14 -6.43 -34.34
CA GLN A 3 6.80 -6.82 -33.86
C GLN A 3 6.78 -7.26 -32.39
N TYR A 4 7.86 -7.86 -31.88
CA TYR A 4 7.95 -8.27 -30.48
C TYR A 4 8.21 -7.08 -29.56
N ALA A 5 9.06 -6.15 -29.99
CA ALA A 5 9.30 -4.90 -29.26
C ALA A 5 8.03 -4.07 -29.14
N LEU A 6 7.24 -3.95 -30.21
CA LEU A 6 5.96 -3.22 -30.17
C LEU A 6 4.94 -3.88 -29.23
N LYS A 7 4.82 -5.22 -29.28
CA LYS A 7 3.95 -5.97 -28.35
C LYS A 7 4.38 -5.77 -26.90
N PHE A 8 5.68 -5.78 -26.62
CA PHE A 8 6.22 -5.58 -25.28
C PHE A 8 5.92 -4.17 -24.75
N ILE A 9 6.11 -3.13 -25.57
CA ILE A 9 5.82 -1.74 -25.18
C ILE A 9 4.33 -1.55 -24.88
N ILE A 10 3.46 -2.10 -25.73
CA ILE A 10 2.00 -2.02 -25.53
C ILE A 10 1.62 -2.76 -24.25
N TYR A 11 2.12 -3.99 -24.05
CA TYR A 11 1.87 -4.77 -22.84
C TYR A 11 2.33 -4.02 -21.58
N PHE A 12 3.57 -3.52 -21.58
CA PHE A 12 4.16 -2.78 -20.47
C PHE A 12 3.35 -1.53 -20.12
N SER A 13 3.01 -0.71 -21.14
CA SER A 13 2.23 0.52 -20.93
C SER A 13 0.83 0.24 -20.38
N LEU A 14 0.14 -0.79 -20.89
CA LEU A 14 -1.17 -1.20 -20.39
C LEU A 14 -1.09 -1.72 -18.95
N TYR A 15 -0.03 -2.46 -18.61
CA TYR A 15 0.17 -3.00 -17.27
C TYR A 15 0.39 -1.89 -16.24
N VAL A 16 1.29 -0.95 -16.55
CA VAL A 16 1.58 0.21 -15.68
C VAL A 16 0.35 1.10 -15.54
N PHE A 17 -0.32 1.43 -16.65
CA PHE A 17 -1.51 2.27 -16.63
C PHE A 17 -2.67 1.61 -15.88
N GLY A 18 -2.91 0.33 -16.13
CA GLY A 18 -3.92 -0.46 -15.43
C GLY A 18 -3.64 -0.54 -13.92
N SER A 19 -2.38 -0.72 -13.52
CA SER A 19 -2.00 -0.74 -12.11
C SER A 19 -2.22 0.60 -11.40
N ILE A 20 -1.91 1.72 -12.06
CA ILE A 20 -2.16 3.06 -11.51
C ILE A 20 -3.67 3.30 -11.34
N LEU A 21 -4.48 2.98 -12.36
CA LEU A 21 -5.93 3.12 -12.28
C LEU A 21 -6.51 2.25 -11.17
N PHE A 22 -6.06 1.00 -11.06
CA PHE A 22 -6.50 0.09 -10.03
C PHE A 22 -6.12 0.60 -8.63
N ALA A 23 -4.90 1.11 -8.44
CA ALA A 23 -4.46 1.69 -7.17
C ALA A 23 -5.30 2.90 -6.76
N LYS A 24 -5.65 3.78 -7.72
CA LYS A 24 -6.55 4.91 -7.49
C LYS A 24 -7.95 4.45 -7.08
N PHE A 25 -8.52 3.50 -7.82
CA PHE A 25 -9.85 2.98 -7.55
C PHE A 25 -9.92 2.24 -6.21
N TRP A 26 -8.88 1.50 -5.87
CA TRP A 26 -8.75 0.80 -4.60
C TRP A 26 -8.91 1.76 -3.43
N ILE A 27 -8.15 2.86 -3.41
CA ILE A 27 -8.17 3.83 -2.31
C ILE A 27 -9.53 4.51 -2.14
N GLU A 28 -10.19 4.83 -3.25
CA GLU A 28 -11.52 5.44 -3.21
C GLU A 28 -12.57 4.46 -2.67
N THR A 29 -12.41 3.16 -2.95
CA THR A 29 -13.37 2.12 -2.55
C THR A 29 -13.14 1.58 -1.14
N THR A 30 -11.89 1.54 -0.66
CA THR A 30 -11.52 0.91 0.64
C THR A 30 -11.45 1.88 1.83
N ASP A 31 -12.11 3.05 1.75
CA ASP A 31 -12.03 4.07 2.82
C ASP A 31 -10.58 4.43 3.21
N MET A 32 -9.63 4.30 2.27
CA MET A 32 -8.22 4.67 2.48
C MET A 32 -7.93 6.12 2.04
N GLY A 33 -8.98 6.91 1.77
CA GLY A 33 -8.87 8.30 1.39
C GLY A 33 -8.34 9.19 2.53
N PRO A 34 -7.80 10.39 2.21
CA PRO A 34 -7.21 11.30 3.20
C PRO A 34 -8.12 11.65 4.37
N ALA A 35 -9.42 11.81 4.12
CA ALA A 35 -10.41 12.12 5.15
C ALA A 35 -10.71 10.93 6.07
N ALA A 36 -10.73 9.72 5.52
CA ALA A 36 -10.99 8.50 6.28
C ALA A 36 -9.78 8.12 7.15
N VAL A 37 -8.57 8.17 6.59
CA VAL A 37 -7.32 7.95 7.36
C VAL A 37 -7.15 8.99 8.46
N ALA A 38 -7.44 10.27 8.19
CA ALA A 38 -7.38 11.31 9.21
C ALA A 38 -8.38 11.07 10.36
N ARG A 39 -9.57 10.53 10.06
CA ARG A 39 -10.56 10.14 11.08
C ARG A 39 -10.09 8.93 11.89
N GLN A 40 -9.53 7.91 11.25
CA GLN A 40 -9.00 6.72 11.93
C GLN A 40 -7.89 7.10 12.92
N ILE A 41 -6.90 7.89 12.49
CA ILE A 41 -5.79 8.35 13.35
C ILE A 41 -6.31 9.11 14.58
N GLN A 42 -7.34 9.93 14.39
CA GLN A 42 -7.96 10.66 15.50
C GLN A 42 -8.71 9.74 16.47
N GLN A 43 -9.37 8.70 15.96
CA GLN A 43 -10.13 7.73 16.75
C GLN A 43 -9.23 6.77 17.53
N SER A 44 -8.01 6.51 17.07
CA SER A 44 -7.03 5.63 17.76
C SER A 44 -6.42 6.22 19.04
N ASP A 45 -6.98 7.30 19.57
CA ASP A 45 -6.52 8.11 20.72
C ASP A 45 -5.01 8.49 20.74
N MET A 46 -4.33 8.35 19.60
CA MET A 46 -2.98 8.87 19.38
C MET A 46 -3.03 10.40 19.33
N GLN A 47 -2.91 11.04 20.48
CA GLN A 47 -2.57 12.46 20.56
C GLN A 47 -1.09 12.63 20.26
N ILE A 48 -0.75 13.40 19.21
CA ILE A 48 0.59 14.00 19.12
C ILE A 48 0.67 15.05 20.24
N PRO A 49 1.54 14.90 21.25
CA PRO A 49 1.66 15.86 22.33
C PRO A 49 2.05 17.23 21.76
N GLY A 50 1.24 18.27 22.03
CA GLY A 50 1.54 19.67 21.68
C GLY A 50 0.64 20.36 20.64
N PHE A 51 -0.33 19.67 20.01
CA PHE A 51 -1.28 20.30 19.07
C PHE A 51 -2.75 20.09 19.47
N ARG A 52 -3.57 21.14 19.40
CA ARG A 52 -5.04 21.03 19.51
C ARG A 52 -5.54 20.15 18.35
N ARG A 53 -6.40 19.16 18.64
CA ARG A 53 -7.03 18.19 17.70
C ARG A 53 -7.71 18.90 16.53
N ASN A 54 -6.97 19.31 15.51
CA ASN A 54 -7.53 20.00 14.35
C ASN A 54 -7.42 19.08 13.12
N PRO A 55 -8.42 18.22 12.87
CA PRO A 55 -8.40 17.21 11.79
C PRO A 55 -8.21 17.82 10.40
N ARG A 56 -8.51 19.11 10.25
CA ARG A 56 -8.31 19.89 9.02
C ARG A 56 -6.85 19.98 8.60
N VAL A 57 -5.92 20.07 9.56
CA VAL A 57 -4.48 20.19 9.25
C VAL A 57 -3.94 18.84 8.79
N LEU A 58 -4.25 17.76 9.53
CA LEU A 58 -3.85 16.41 9.19
C LEU A 58 -4.38 15.98 7.82
N ARG A 59 -5.67 16.24 7.55
CA ARG A 59 -6.29 15.96 6.24
C ARG A 59 -5.57 16.70 5.10
N LYS A 60 -5.25 17.99 5.28
CA LYS A 60 -4.58 18.80 4.23
C LYS A 60 -3.19 18.30 3.90
N VAL A 61 -2.49 17.71 4.87
CA VAL A 61 -1.20 17.04 4.65
C VAL A 61 -1.44 15.74 3.87
N LEU A 62 -2.30 14.86 4.37
CA LEU A 62 -2.63 13.56 3.74
C LEU A 62 -3.16 13.70 2.30
N GLU A 63 -3.93 14.75 2.00
CA GLU A 63 -4.45 15.07 0.66
C GLU A 63 -3.33 15.26 -0.37
N ARG A 64 -2.13 15.69 0.06
CA ARG A 64 -0.97 15.84 -0.84
C ARG A 64 -0.16 14.55 -0.98
N TYR A 65 -0.08 13.76 0.09
CA TYR A 65 0.78 12.56 0.11
C TYR A 65 0.07 11.32 -0.44
N ILE A 66 -1.17 11.04 -0.06
CA ILE A 66 -1.87 9.81 -0.46
C ILE A 66 -1.94 9.71 -1.99
N PRO A 67 -2.47 10.70 -2.73
CA PRO A 67 -2.59 10.57 -4.18
C PRO A 67 -1.25 10.39 -4.91
N ALA A 68 -0.17 10.99 -4.38
CA ALA A 68 1.17 10.86 -4.94
C ALA A 68 1.73 9.45 -4.70
N VAL A 69 1.62 8.94 -3.47
CA VAL A 69 2.07 7.58 -3.11
C VAL A 69 1.26 6.53 -3.88
N THR A 70 -0.04 6.74 -4.10
CA THR A 70 -0.87 5.82 -4.91
C THR A 70 -0.35 5.68 -6.33
N VAL A 71 -0.05 6.81 -6.99
CA VAL A 71 0.37 6.81 -8.39
C VAL A 71 1.78 6.24 -8.51
N ILE A 72 2.70 6.63 -7.62
CA ILE A 72 4.06 6.11 -7.60
C ILE A 72 4.07 4.62 -7.26
N GLY A 73 3.31 4.20 -6.25
CA GLY A 73 3.19 2.82 -5.81
C GLY A 73 2.60 1.93 -6.89
N GLY A 74 1.45 2.32 -7.46
CA GLY A 74 0.82 1.61 -8.58
C GLY A 74 1.72 1.54 -9.80
N ALA A 75 2.38 2.64 -10.18
CA ALA A 75 3.32 2.62 -11.29
C ALA A 75 4.51 1.66 -11.03
N THR A 76 5.08 1.71 -9.82
CA THR A 76 6.24 0.88 -9.46
C THR A 76 5.90 -0.60 -9.44
N VAL A 77 4.76 -0.97 -8.83
CA VAL A 77 4.29 -2.37 -8.80
C VAL A 77 3.98 -2.86 -10.21
N GLY A 78 3.28 -2.06 -11.02
CA GLY A 78 3.01 -2.39 -12.42
C GLY A 78 4.28 -2.58 -13.26
N MET A 79 5.29 -1.72 -13.06
CA MET A 79 6.59 -1.87 -13.72
C MET A 79 7.30 -3.14 -13.27
N LEU A 80 7.40 -3.39 -11.95
CA LEU A 80 8.07 -4.58 -11.42
C LEU A 80 7.42 -5.87 -11.90
N ALA A 81 6.09 -5.92 -11.93
CA ALA A 81 5.35 -7.07 -12.43
C ALA A 81 5.60 -7.30 -13.92
N ALA A 82 5.51 -6.24 -14.74
CA ALA A 82 5.79 -6.33 -16.16
C ALA A 82 7.24 -6.73 -16.46
N PHE A 83 8.22 -6.26 -15.67
CA PHE A 83 9.62 -6.67 -15.78
C PHE A 83 9.82 -8.13 -15.36
N ALA A 84 9.17 -8.58 -14.29
CA ALA A 84 9.24 -9.97 -13.84
C ALA A 84 8.64 -10.94 -14.87
N ASP A 85 7.51 -10.56 -15.49
CA ASP A 85 6.90 -11.31 -16.59
C ASP A 85 7.79 -11.31 -17.86
N ALA A 86 8.59 -10.24 -18.08
CA ALA A 86 9.52 -10.15 -19.22
C ALA A 86 10.78 -11.01 -19.07
N ILE A 87 11.35 -11.06 -17.86
CA ILE A 87 12.59 -11.79 -17.55
C ILE A 87 12.34 -13.31 -17.52
N GLY A 88 11.09 -13.73 -17.33
CA GLY A 88 10.74 -15.13 -17.17
C GLY A 88 11.02 -15.58 -15.74
N THR A 89 10.02 -15.47 -14.87
CA THR A 89 10.09 -15.97 -13.49
C THR A 89 10.40 -17.46 -13.43
N VAL A 90 11.12 -17.89 -12.39
CA VAL A 90 11.54 -19.29 -12.21
C VAL A 90 10.32 -20.19 -12.01
N GLY A 91 10.19 -21.22 -12.86
CA GLY A 91 9.01 -22.09 -12.90
C GLY A 91 7.88 -21.47 -13.75
N ARG A 92 6.83 -22.22 -14.05
CA ARG A 92 5.70 -21.77 -14.90
C ARG A 92 4.82 -20.69 -14.23
N THR A 93 5.38 -19.92 -13.32
CA THR A 93 4.72 -18.96 -12.44
C THR A 93 4.86 -17.56 -13.05
N SER A 94 3.78 -16.79 -13.10
CA SER A 94 3.83 -15.37 -13.52
C SER A 94 4.55 -14.51 -12.49
N GLY A 95 5.29 -13.50 -12.96
CA GLY A 95 5.99 -12.51 -12.16
C GLY A 95 5.06 -11.76 -11.21
N THR A 96 3.83 -11.54 -11.63
CA THR A 96 2.77 -10.97 -10.78
C THR A 96 2.44 -11.87 -9.59
N GLY A 97 2.35 -13.18 -9.79
CA GLY A 97 2.06 -14.15 -8.73
C GLY A 97 3.17 -14.23 -7.69
N VAL A 98 4.44 -14.13 -8.11
CA VAL A 98 5.58 -14.08 -7.20
C VAL A 98 5.56 -12.82 -6.34
N LEU A 99 5.34 -11.65 -6.94
CA LEU A 99 5.26 -10.38 -6.20
C LEU A 99 4.13 -10.39 -5.17
N LEU A 100 2.95 -10.89 -5.55
CA LEU A 100 1.82 -11.04 -4.63
C LEU A 100 2.14 -12.00 -3.48
N THR A 101 2.76 -13.14 -3.78
CA THR A 101 3.10 -14.15 -2.76
C THR A 101 4.08 -13.58 -1.73
N VAL A 102 5.13 -12.91 -2.18
CA VAL A 102 6.11 -12.27 -1.29
C VAL A 102 5.45 -11.16 -0.47
N GLY A 103 4.59 -10.34 -1.09
CA GLY A 103 3.86 -9.28 -0.40
C GLY A 103 2.94 -9.81 0.71
N ILE A 104 2.13 -10.84 0.40
CA ILE A 104 1.24 -11.49 1.37
C ILE A 104 2.05 -12.11 2.51
N MET A 105 3.16 -12.78 2.18
CA MET A 105 4.02 -13.43 3.18
C MET A 105 4.64 -12.41 4.14
N ILE A 106 5.12 -11.27 3.63
CA ILE A 106 5.67 -10.19 4.46
C ILE A 106 4.57 -9.58 5.34
N HIS A 107 3.40 -9.27 4.79
CA HIS A 107 2.29 -8.73 5.58
C HIS A 107 1.83 -9.68 6.68
N LEU A 108 1.71 -10.97 6.38
CA LEU A 108 1.37 -11.98 7.38
C LEU A 108 2.43 -12.07 8.48
N TYR A 109 3.72 -12.01 8.11
CA TYR A 109 4.81 -11.99 9.07
C TYR A 109 4.74 -10.75 9.99
N GLU A 110 4.48 -9.57 9.42
CA GLU A 110 4.32 -8.31 10.18
C GLU A 110 3.12 -8.36 11.13
N GLU A 111 1.99 -8.94 10.71
CA GLU A 111 0.81 -9.10 11.55
C GLU A 111 1.09 -10.01 12.75
N ILE A 112 1.72 -11.17 12.53
CA ILE A 112 2.11 -12.10 13.60
C ILE A 112 3.09 -11.44 14.57
N ALA A 113 4.10 -10.74 14.05
CA ALA A 113 5.09 -10.04 14.87
C ALA A 113 4.45 -8.94 15.73
N LYS A 114 3.46 -8.22 15.18
CA LYS A 114 2.71 -7.18 15.91
C LYS A 114 1.86 -7.79 17.03
N GLU A 115 1.21 -8.92 16.77
CA GLU A 115 0.40 -9.63 17.77
C GLU A 115 1.27 -10.13 18.94
N GLN A 116 2.42 -10.75 18.65
CA GLN A 116 3.38 -11.18 19.67
C GLN A 116 3.93 -9.99 20.49
N ALA A 117 4.21 -8.86 19.86
CA ALA A 117 4.68 -7.67 20.56
C ALA A 117 3.64 -7.12 21.56
N ILE A 118 2.35 -7.21 21.22
CA ILE A 118 1.25 -6.81 22.09
C ILE A 118 1.07 -7.79 23.26
N GLU A 119 1.29 -9.09 23.03
CA GLU A 119 1.20 -10.11 24.08
C GLU A 119 2.40 -10.12 25.05
N MET A 120 3.61 -9.85 24.56
CA MET A 120 4.84 -9.89 25.39
C MET A 120 5.02 -8.66 26.30
N HIS A 121 4.34 -7.54 26.02
CA HIS A 121 4.39 -6.32 26.84
C HIS A 121 3.02 -5.95 27.40
N PRO A 122 2.58 -6.55 28.53
CA PRO A 122 1.29 -6.23 29.16
C PRO A 122 1.15 -4.74 29.57
N VAL A 123 2.25 -4.00 29.67
CA VAL A 123 2.28 -2.55 30.01
C VAL A 123 1.85 -1.66 28.83
N LEU A 124 1.90 -2.17 27.57
CA LEU A 124 1.37 -1.45 26.40
C LEU A 124 -0.16 -1.52 26.29
N ARG A 125 -0.82 -2.43 27.03
CA ARG A 125 -2.30 -2.46 27.14
C ARG A 125 -2.87 -1.18 27.76
N GLY A 126 -2.12 -0.53 28.67
CA GLY A 126 -2.56 0.69 29.34
C GLY A 126 -2.32 1.99 28.56
N PHE A 127 -1.34 2.03 27.65
CA PHE A 127 -1.02 3.21 26.84
C PHE A 127 -1.81 3.29 25.52
N PHE A 128 -2.38 2.18 25.06
CA PHE A 128 -3.14 2.10 23.80
C PHE A 128 -4.65 1.89 23.99
N GLY A 129 -5.19 2.14 25.19
CA GLY A 129 -6.62 2.42 25.38
C GLY A 129 -7.54 1.20 25.33
N ALA A 130 -7.45 0.35 26.36
CA ALA A 130 -8.61 -0.42 26.83
C ALA A 130 -9.18 0.25 28.09
N GLU A 131 -9.81 1.40 27.89
CA GLU A 131 -11.07 1.80 28.55
C GLU A 131 -11.79 2.86 27.69
#